data_AF-A0A9X0B8S4-F1
#
_entry.id   AF-A0A9X0B8S4-F1
#
_cell.length_a   1.000
_cell.length_b   1.000
_cell.length_c   1.000
_cell.angle_alpha   90.00
_cell.angle_beta   90.00
_cell.angle_gamma   90.00
#
_symmetry.space_group_name_H-M   'P 1'
#
loop_
_entity.id
_entity.type
_entity.pdbx_description
1 polymer ?
#
loop_
_entity_poly.entity_id
_entity_poly.type
_entity_poly.pdbx_seq_one_letter_code
_entity_poly.pdbx_strand_id
1 'polypeptide(L)'
;MAPTTTTMIFRLLALSAALSQATASFSLNISGPSWDYTTKDLAPTTSQSCKEAYSASINCDETLLKLVASLDINFHPDNSDLRQTCTTTCKDSLDDYVKNVKDACDQDGDLAGLDQGRSLDFSVPVSTVGEVFQYMYGRGCAMNGTDYCYPTFAESDSWGSEDFSCSDNCAMKFMQNAHNQPGSGYFFFYFTLSNQSSWWEDVFAGGWKTVVKCGKGGSGSGSSVSSSVSSSKTDSVDSSSSSSSSSSSSSSSSTSLSNGNAVSTTSTSTAAMRSTTSTAPANSATATSGASRLRILFF
;
A
#
# COMPACT_ATOMS: atom_id res chain seq x y z
N MET A 1 37.34 47.33 21.06
CA MET A 1 36.78 46.02 21.45
C MET A 1 36.24 45.36 20.19
N ALA A 2 36.89 44.29 19.75
CA ALA A 2 36.56 43.60 18.50
C ALA A 2 35.42 42.60 18.75
N PRO A 3 34.44 42.47 17.83
CA PRO A 3 33.43 41.44 17.94
C PRO A 3 34.05 40.08 17.61
N THR A 4 33.80 39.13 18.50
CA THR A 4 34.28 37.76 18.52
C THR A 4 33.72 36.93 17.35
N THR A 5 34.62 36.48 16.48
CA THR A 5 34.38 35.65 15.28
C THR A 5 33.86 34.23 15.59
N THR A 6 33.71 33.87 16.86
CA THR A 6 33.48 32.50 17.33
C THR A 6 32.03 32.02 17.16
N THR A 7 31.06 32.93 17.08
CA THR A 7 29.62 32.56 17.08
C THR A 7 29.09 32.09 15.73
N MET A 8 29.79 32.37 14.61
CA MET A 8 29.34 31.94 13.28
C MET A 8 29.67 30.48 12.95
N ILE A 9 30.72 29.91 13.53
CA ILE A 9 31.16 28.53 13.21
C ILE A 9 30.19 27.48 13.79
N PHE A 10 29.66 27.71 14.99
CA PHE A 10 28.71 26.77 15.62
C PHE A 10 27.34 26.70 14.93
N ARG A 11 26.90 27.76 14.22
CA ARG A 11 25.63 27.75 13.47
C ARG A 11 25.74 27.02 12.12
N LEU A 12 26.93 26.93 11.54
CA LEU A 12 27.17 26.20 10.28
C LEU A 12 27.29 24.68 10.48
N LEU A 13 27.77 24.23 11.65
CA LEU A 13 27.86 22.81 12.00
C LEU A 13 26.52 22.17 12.40
N ALA A 14 25.58 22.94 12.96
CA ALA A 14 24.24 22.45 13.28
C ALA A 14 23.34 22.32 12.03
N LEU A 15 23.58 23.12 10.98
CA LEU A 15 22.83 23.04 9.72
C LEU A 15 23.29 21.88 8.82
N SER A 16 24.53 21.41 8.97
CA SER A 16 25.08 20.29 8.18
C SER A 16 24.74 18.92 8.77
N ALA A 17 24.39 18.83 10.06
CA ALA A 17 23.89 17.59 10.67
C ALA A 17 22.42 17.28 10.33
N ALA A 18 21.65 18.26 9.85
CA ALA A 18 20.26 18.08 9.40
C ALA A 18 20.14 17.70 7.91
N LEU A 19 21.25 17.72 7.15
CA LEU A 19 21.27 17.56 5.68
C LEU A 19 21.90 16.24 5.21
N SER A 20 22.00 15.22 6.06
CA SER A 20 22.68 13.97 5.67
C SER A 20 22.01 12.69 6.19
N GLN A 21 20.71 12.70 6.39
CA GLN A 21 19.95 11.51 6.05
C GLN A 21 19.54 11.74 4.59
N ALA A 22 20.33 11.24 3.65
CA ALA A 22 19.78 10.96 2.33
C ALA A 22 18.63 10.00 2.60
N THR A 23 17.40 10.53 2.66
CA THR A 23 16.22 9.71 2.82
C THR A 23 16.21 8.79 1.60
N ALA A 24 16.47 7.50 1.82
CA ALA A 24 16.29 6.52 0.79
C ALA A 24 14.88 6.72 0.24
N SER A 25 14.78 6.89 -1.07
CA SER A 25 13.52 7.13 -1.73
C SER A 25 13.53 6.44 -3.08
N PHE A 26 12.37 5.93 -3.47
CA PHE A 26 12.16 5.28 -4.77
C PHE A 26 10.83 5.73 -5.36
N SER A 27 10.60 5.44 -6.64
CA SER A 27 9.28 5.58 -7.27
C SER A 27 8.86 4.26 -7.90
N LEU A 28 7.59 4.09 -8.23
CA LEU A 28 7.08 2.87 -8.88
C LEU A 28 7.14 2.93 -10.42
N ASN A 29 7.87 3.88 -10.99
CA ASN A 29 8.16 3.95 -12.43
C ASN A 29 9.65 3.76 -12.69
N ILE A 30 10.18 2.64 -12.18
CA ILE A 30 11.59 2.26 -12.23
C ILE A 30 11.71 0.76 -12.56
N SER A 31 12.73 0.43 -13.34
CA SER A 31 13.14 -0.97 -13.53
C SER A 31 14.53 -1.15 -12.93
N GLY A 32 14.75 -2.33 -12.34
CA GLY A 32 16.02 -2.75 -11.79
C GLY A 32 16.27 -4.23 -12.05
N PRO A 33 17.39 -4.79 -11.57
CA PRO A 33 17.69 -6.21 -11.75
C PRO A 33 16.66 -7.14 -11.09
N SER A 34 16.01 -6.66 -10.02
CA SER A 34 15.14 -7.46 -9.16
C SER A 34 13.74 -6.86 -8.99
N TRP A 35 13.35 -5.87 -9.80
CA TRP A 35 12.00 -5.28 -9.82
C TRP A 35 11.74 -4.60 -11.15
N ASP A 36 10.47 -4.50 -11.53
CA ASP A 36 10.03 -3.86 -12.77
C ASP A 36 8.64 -3.26 -12.55
N TYR A 37 8.59 -2.16 -11.80
CA TYR A 37 7.36 -1.40 -11.59
C TYR A 37 7.39 -0.26 -12.59
N THR A 38 6.51 -0.27 -13.59
CA THR A 38 6.53 0.81 -14.58
C THR A 38 5.12 1.21 -15.00
N THR A 39 5.01 2.41 -15.54
CA THR A 39 3.75 2.88 -16.14
C THR A 39 3.29 2.04 -17.35
N LYS A 40 4.13 1.12 -17.87
CA LYS A 40 3.73 0.16 -18.92
C LYS A 40 2.72 -0.87 -18.42
N ASP A 41 2.68 -1.09 -17.12
CA ASP A 41 1.81 -2.04 -16.44
C ASP A 41 0.45 -1.39 -16.09
N LEU A 42 0.25 -0.13 -16.48
CA LEU A 42 -1.02 0.60 -16.39
C LEU A 42 -1.77 0.52 -17.73
N ALA A 43 -3.08 0.74 -17.68
CA ALA A 43 -3.90 0.75 -18.87
C ALA A 43 -3.45 1.84 -19.87
N PRO A 44 -3.56 1.60 -21.18
CA PRO A 44 -3.27 2.63 -22.18
C PRO A 44 -4.13 3.89 -22.01
N THR A 45 -5.32 3.74 -21.42
CA THR A 45 -6.28 4.80 -21.11
C THR A 45 -5.95 5.59 -19.84
N THR A 46 -4.96 5.17 -19.05
CA THR A 46 -4.63 5.83 -17.79
C THR A 46 -4.22 7.29 -18.05
N SER A 47 -4.87 8.17 -17.30
CA SER A 47 -4.72 9.61 -17.32
C SER A 47 -3.29 10.03 -16.98
N GLN A 48 -2.91 11.21 -17.47
CA GLN A 48 -1.58 11.75 -17.21
C GLN A 48 -1.38 12.09 -15.73
N SER A 49 -2.42 12.63 -15.06
CA SER A 49 -2.40 12.90 -13.62
C SER A 49 -2.18 11.62 -12.81
N CYS A 50 -2.84 10.53 -13.17
CA CYS A 50 -2.65 9.24 -12.50
C CYS A 50 -1.23 8.69 -12.71
N LYS A 51 -0.68 8.76 -13.93
CA LYS A 51 0.71 8.35 -14.22
C LYS A 51 1.74 9.16 -13.41
N GLU A 52 1.51 10.45 -13.26
CA GLU A 52 2.37 11.33 -12.44
C GLU A 52 2.29 10.98 -10.96
N ALA A 53 1.08 10.77 -10.43
CA ALA A 53 0.87 10.34 -9.06
C ALA A 53 1.49 8.96 -8.79
N TYR A 54 1.31 8.01 -9.69
CA TYR A 54 1.91 6.68 -9.63
C TYR A 54 3.45 6.73 -9.62
N SER A 55 4.04 7.66 -10.37
CA SER A 55 5.49 7.85 -10.47
C SER A 55 6.08 8.74 -9.37
N ALA A 56 5.27 9.21 -8.42
CA ALA A 56 5.73 10.05 -7.32
C ALA A 56 6.75 9.32 -6.44
N SER A 57 7.62 10.11 -5.79
CA SER A 57 8.64 9.58 -4.88
C SER A 57 8.01 9.11 -3.57
N ILE A 58 8.50 7.98 -3.06
CA ILE A 58 8.17 7.39 -1.77
C ILE A 58 9.45 7.40 -0.94
N ASN A 59 9.44 8.10 0.20
CA ASN A 59 10.58 8.23 1.10
C ASN A 59 10.75 6.99 1.99
N CYS A 60 11.07 5.87 1.36
CA CYS A 60 11.30 4.57 1.98
C CYS A 60 12.61 3.94 1.49
N ASP A 61 13.21 3.12 2.34
CA ASP A 61 14.33 2.25 1.96
C ASP A 61 13.90 1.25 0.87
N GLU A 62 14.81 0.96 -0.08
CA GLU A 62 14.56 0.05 -1.20
C GLU A 62 14.28 -1.40 -0.76
N THR A 63 14.59 -1.76 0.49
CA THR A 63 14.15 -3.03 1.09
C THR A 63 12.65 -3.24 0.93
N LEU A 64 11.82 -2.17 0.95
CA LEU A 64 10.38 -2.31 0.68
C LEU A 64 10.07 -2.79 -0.74
N LEU A 65 10.81 -2.33 -1.76
CA LEU A 65 10.65 -2.81 -3.14
C LEU A 65 10.91 -4.32 -3.23
N LYS A 66 12.00 -4.76 -2.58
CA LYS A 66 12.42 -6.16 -2.56
C LYS A 66 11.48 -7.03 -1.72
N LEU A 67 10.91 -6.48 -0.63
CA LEU A 67 9.86 -7.15 0.14
C LEU A 67 8.64 -7.44 -0.74
N VAL A 68 8.18 -6.46 -1.54
CA VAL A 68 6.99 -6.61 -2.39
C VAL A 68 7.20 -7.62 -3.52
N ALA A 69 8.30 -7.49 -4.25
CA ALA A 69 8.68 -8.43 -5.30
C ALA A 69 10.19 -8.39 -5.48
N SER A 70 10.86 -9.49 -5.13
CA SER A 70 12.27 -9.70 -5.41
C SER A 70 12.43 -11.00 -6.18
N LEU A 71 13.14 -10.94 -7.31
CA LEU A 71 13.67 -12.14 -7.97
C LEU A 71 15.08 -12.51 -7.47
N ASP A 72 15.61 -11.77 -6.48
CA ASP A 72 16.85 -12.14 -5.82
C ASP A 72 16.60 -13.27 -4.83
N ILE A 73 17.00 -14.47 -5.22
CA ILE A 73 16.91 -15.70 -4.39
C ILE A 73 17.70 -15.60 -3.08
N ASN A 74 18.62 -14.64 -2.95
CA ASN A 74 19.39 -14.42 -1.72
C ASN A 74 18.82 -13.28 -0.88
N PHE A 75 17.69 -12.70 -1.28
CA PHE A 75 17.05 -11.64 -0.51
C PHE A 75 16.37 -12.22 0.74
N HIS A 76 17.10 -12.14 1.84
CA HIS A 76 16.63 -12.49 3.18
C HIS A 76 16.82 -11.28 4.10
N PRO A 77 15.86 -10.34 4.14
CA PRO A 77 16.03 -9.12 4.91
C PRO A 77 16.16 -9.46 6.39
N ASP A 78 17.19 -8.90 7.02
CA ASP A 78 17.41 -9.07 8.44
C ASP A 78 16.74 -7.97 9.26
N ASN A 79 16.91 -8.02 10.59
CA ASN A 79 16.35 -6.98 11.47
C ASN A 79 16.94 -5.58 11.22
N SER A 80 18.17 -5.46 10.68
CA SER A 80 18.79 -4.18 10.33
C SER A 80 18.19 -3.58 9.07
N ASP A 81 17.92 -4.41 8.06
CA ASP A 81 17.22 -3.99 6.84
C ASP A 81 15.82 -3.48 7.20
N LEU A 82 15.07 -4.28 7.95
CA LEU A 82 13.72 -3.91 8.39
C LEU A 82 13.72 -2.66 9.28
N ARG A 83 14.72 -2.47 10.14
CA ARG A 83 14.82 -1.24 10.95
C ARG A 83 15.03 0.02 10.11
N GLN A 84 15.70 -0.08 8.96
CA GLN A 84 15.87 1.06 8.05
C GLN A 84 14.59 1.36 7.28
N THR A 85 13.81 0.34 6.92
CA THR A 85 12.51 0.51 6.26
C THR A 85 11.41 0.96 7.21
N CYS A 86 11.32 0.36 8.40
CA CYS A 86 10.23 0.50 9.35
C CYS A 86 10.32 1.78 10.19
N THR A 87 10.41 2.91 9.48
CA THR A 87 10.43 4.26 10.04
C THR A 87 9.06 4.92 9.88
N THR A 88 8.78 5.92 10.70
CA THR A 88 7.58 6.76 10.56
C THR A 88 7.61 7.53 9.25
N THR A 89 8.78 8.04 8.82
CA THR A 89 8.95 8.71 7.54
C THR A 89 8.52 7.84 6.36
N CYS A 90 8.93 6.57 6.35
CA CYS A 90 8.52 5.63 5.30
C CYS A 90 7.02 5.35 5.37
N LYS A 91 6.48 5.11 6.57
CA LYS A 91 5.05 4.88 6.75
C LYS A 91 4.21 6.06 6.23
N ASP A 92 4.52 7.27 6.69
CA ASP A 92 3.76 8.47 6.37
C ASP A 92 3.88 8.79 4.87
N SER A 93 5.08 8.66 4.30
CA SER A 93 5.29 8.86 2.87
C SER A 93 4.55 7.84 2.01
N LEU A 94 4.43 6.59 2.47
CA LEU A 94 3.69 5.55 1.76
C LEU A 94 2.17 5.78 1.86
N ASP A 95 1.66 6.19 3.03
CA ASP A 95 0.26 6.56 3.20
C ASP A 95 -0.12 7.77 2.32
N ASP A 96 0.72 8.80 2.29
CA ASP A 96 0.56 9.98 1.44
C ASP A 96 0.60 9.61 -0.04
N TYR A 97 1.53 8.72 -0.44
CA TYR A 97 1.60 8.20 -1.80
C TYR A 97 0.30 7.51 -2.22
N VAL A 98 -0.19 6.55 -1.43
CA VAL A 98 -1.43 5.81 -1.76
C VAL A 98 -2.62 6.76 -1.80
N LYS A 99 -2.70 7.70 -0.87
CA LYS A 99 -3.74 8.72 -0.87
C LYS A 99 -3.70 9.58 -2.14
N ASN A 100 -2.52 10.07 -2.52
CA ASN A 100 -2.34 10.87 -3.73
C ASN A 100 -2.70 10.08 -5.00
N VAL A 101 -2.32 8.80 -5.09
CA VAL A 101 -2.71 7.94 -6.21
C VAL A 101 -4.23 7.75 -6.26
N LYS A 102 -4.90 7.50 -5.13
CA LYS A 102 -6.37 7.41 -5.08
C LYS A 102 -7.05 8.71 -5.52
N ASP A 103 -6.52 9.85 -5.09
CA ASP A 103 -7.08 11.16 -5.39
C ASP A 103 -6.85 11.56 -6.87
N ALA A 104 -5.74 11.12 -7.49
CA ALA A 104 -5.38 11.47 -8.87
C ALA A 104 -5.81 10.46 -9.95
N CYS A 105 -6.13 9.23 -9.54
CA CYS A 105 -6.54 8.12 -10.40
C CYS A 105 -8.04 7.84 -10.24
N ASP A 106 -8.86 8.87 -10.41
CA ASP A 106 -10.32 8.83 -10.17
C ASP A 106 -11.15 8.54 -11.43
N GLN A 107 -10.50 8.32 -12.58
CA GLN A 107 -11.15 8.07 -13.86
C GLN A 107 -11.32 6.57 -14.11
N ASP A 108 -12.41 6.18 -14.79
CA ASP A 108 -12.69 4.78 -15.15
C ASP A 108 -11.55 4.10 -15.93
N GLY A 109 -10.74 4.88 -16.65
CA GLY A 109 -9.59 4.39 -17.42
C GLY A 109 -8.29 4.24 -16.63
N ASP A 110 -8.27 4.63 -15.34
CA ASP A 110 -7.11 4.58 -14.46
C ASP A 110 -7.00 3.21 -13.79
N LEU A 111 -6.57 2.23 -14.58
CA LEU A 111 -6.49 0.83 -14.17
C LEU A 111 -5.05 0.31 -14.24
N ALA A 112 -4.68 -0.55 -13.31
CA ALA A 112 -3.47 -1.37 -13.36
C ALA A 112 -3.76 -2.73 -13.99
N GLY A 113 -2.74 -3.30 -14.63
CA GLY A 113 -2.80 -4.60 -15.28
C GLY A 113 -2.66 -5.74 -14.27
N LEU A 114 -3.60 -6.66 -14.31
CA LEU A 114 -3.62 -7.89 -13.53
C LEU A 114 -3.17 -9.06 -14.43
N ASP A 115 -2.27 -9.91 -13.94
CA ASP A 115 -1.80 -11.07 -14.68
C ASP A 115 -2.94 -12.08 -14.93
N GLN A 116 -3.11 -12.46 -16.19
CA GLN A 116 -3.96 -13.55 -16.65
C GLN A 116 -3.14 -14.61 -17.42
N GLY A 117 -1.84 -14.72 -17.10
CA GLY A 117 -0.88 -15.67 -17.63
C GLY A 117 -0.24 -15.23 -18.95
N ARG A 118 -1.01 -14.89 -19.99
CA ARG A 118 -0.46 -14.45 -21.30
C ARG A 118 -0.73 -13.00 -21.65
N SER A 119 -1.53 -12.31 -20.84
CA SER A 119 -1.94 -10.94 -21.07
C SER A 119 -2.25 -10.28 -19.74
N LEU A 120 -2.21 -8.95 -19.73
CA LEU A 120 -2.71 -8.15 -18.63
C LEU A 120 -4.20 -7.88 -18.83
N ASP A 121 -4.98 -8.10 -17.78
CA ASP A 121 -6.34 -7.61 -17.66
C ASP A 121 -6.33 -6.30 -16.88
N PHE A 122 -6.67 -5.20 -17.55
CA PHE A 122 -6.74 -3.89 -16.90
C PHE A 122 -8.09 -3.73 -16.23
N SER A 123 -8.22 -4.24 -15.01
CA SER A 123 -9.50 -4.34 -14.29
C SER A 123 -9.46 -3.88 -12.84
N VAL A 124 -8.28 -3.53 -12.31
CA VAL A 124 -8.10 -3.08 -10.93
C VAL A 124 -7.65 -1.62 -10.87
N PRO A 125 -8.06 -0.82 -9.88
CA PRO A 125 -7.60 0.57 -9.74
C PRO A 125 -6.07 0.67 -9.62
N VAL A 126 -5.45 1.72 -10.16
CA VAL A 126 -4.00 1.95 -10.02
C VAL A 126 -3.55 1.98 -8.55
N SER A 127 -4.40 2.49 -7.66
CA SER A 127 -4.12 2.54 -6.22
C SER A 127 -3.86 1.18 -5.57
N THR A 128 -4.36 0.08 -6.15
CA THR A 128 -4.11 -1.28 -5.67
C THR A 128 -2.62 -1.60 -5.61
N VAL A 129 -1.81 -1.08 -6.56
CA VAL A 129 -0.35 -1.28 -6.53
C VAL A 129 0.25 -0.71 -5.24
N GLY A 130 -0.09 0.53 -4.88
CA GLY A 130 0.39 1.14 -3.64
C GLY A 130 -0.15 0.47 -2.38
N GLU A 131 -1.37 -0.07 -2.42
CA GLU A 131 -1.94 -0.83 -1.31
C GLU A 131 -1.19 -2.15 -1.04
N VAL A 132 -0.65 -2.80 -2.08
CA VAL A 132 0.25 -3.96 -1.91
C VAL A 132 1.52 -3.54 -1.16
N PHE A 133 2.08 -2.38 -1.48
CA PHE A 133 3.23 -1.83 -0.74
C PHE A 133 2.88 -1.55 0.71
N GLN A 134 1.71 -0.97 1.01
CA GLN A 134 1.24 -0.80 2.39
C GLN A 134 1.15 -2.14 3.12
N TYR A 135 0.57 -3.16 2.47
CA TYR A 135 0.41 -4.49 3.06
C TYR A 135 1.76 -5.10 3.40
N MET A 136 2.72 -5.02 2.47
CA MET A 136 4.06 -5.56 2.64
C MET A 136 4.89 -4.77 3.65
N TYR A 137 4.72 -3.44 3.72
CA TYR A 137 5.28 -2.63 4.81
C TYR A 137 4.73 -3.09 6.17
N GLY A 138 3.41 -3.22 6.31
CA GLY A 138 2.78 -3.68 7.55
C GLY A 138 3.24 -5.07 7.97
N ARG A 139 3.34 -5.99 7.00
CA ARG A 139 3.85 -7.36 7.20
C ARG A 139 5.33 -7.37 7.61
N GLY A 140 6.18 -6.61 6.93
CA GLY A 140 7.61 -6.49 7.22
C GLY A 140 7.88 -5.86 8.59
N CYS A 141 7.12 -4.83 8.93
CA CYS A 141 7.30 -4.04 10.15
C CYS A 141 6.53 -4.56 11.37
N ALA A 142 5.87 -5.71 11.27
CA ALA A 142 5.24 -6.36 12.41
C ALA A 142 6.32 -6.81 13.41
N MET A 143 6.22 -6.37 14.66
CA MET A 143 7.18 -6.71 15.72
C MET A 143 6.58 -7.60 16.80
N ASN A 144 7.43 -8.44 17.39
CA ASN A 144 7.17 -9.19 18.61
C ASN A 144 8.25 -8.86 19.65
N GLY A 145 7.94 -7.95 20.58
CA GLY A 145 8.96 -7.39 21.47
C GLY A 145 9.90 -6.47 20.70
N THR A 146 11.19 -6.79 20.66
CA THR A 146 12.23 -6.02 19.97
C THR A 146 12.56 -6.53 18.57
N ASP A 147 12.05 -7.71 18.20
CA ASP A 147 12.38 -8.36 16.93
C ASP A 147 11.24 -8.24 15.92
N TYR A 148 11.59 -8.23 14.64
CA TYR A 148 10.62 -8.29 13.56
C TYR A 148 10.14 -9.74 13.36
N CYS A 149 8.85 -9.87 13.07
CA CYS A 149 8.24 -11.17 12.76
C CYS A 149 8.64 -11.69 11.39
N TYR A 150 8.86 -10.80 10.41
CA TYR A 150 9.05 -11.18 9.01
C TYR A 150 10.14 -12.24 8.76
N PRO A 151 11.36 -12.13 9.34
CA PRO A 151 12.45 -13.04 9.00
C PRO A 151 12.22 -14.49 9.48
N THR A 152 11.40 -14.69 10.52
CA THR A 152 11.22 -16.00 11.17
C THR A 152 9.82 -16.56 11.02
N PHE A 153 8.82 -15.71 10.80
CA PHE A 153 7.42 -16.13 10.80
C PHE A 153 7.11 -17.09 9.64
N ALA A 154 7.68 -16.87 8.46
CA ALA A 154 7.45 -17.74 7.29
C ALA A 154 7.93 -19.18 7.50
N GLU A 155 8.88 -19.39 8.41
CA GLU A 155 9.42 -20.71 8.76
C GLU A 155 8.68 -21.35 9.96
N SER A 156 7.81 -20.59 10.63
CA SER A 156 7.07 -21.06 11.80
C SER A 156 5.92 -21.99 11.43
N ASP A 157 5.51 -22.84 12.37
CA ASP A 157 4.35 -23.72 12.21
C ASP A 157 3.02 -22.95 12.08
N SER A 158 3.00 -21.67 12.48
CA SER A 158 1.83 -20.78 12.38
C SER A 158 1.72 -20.08 11.03
N TRP A 159 2.70 -20.22 10.14
CA TRP A 159 2.65 -19.59 8.82
C TRP A 159 1.47 -20.13 7.99
N GLY A 160 0.54 -19.25 7.64
CA GLY A 160 -0.68 -19.64 6.93
C GLY A 160 -1.62 -20.54 7.74
N SER A 161 -1.46 -20.61 9.08
CA SER A 161 -2.41 -21.29 9.95
C SER A 161 -3.58 -20.36 10.29
N GLU A 162 -4.80 -20.88 10.19
CA GLU A 162 -6.01 -20.20 10.68
C GLU A 162 -6.16 -20.34 12.21
N ASP A 163 -5.58 -21.40 12.80
CA ASP A 163 -5.74 -21.80 14.20
C ASP A 163 -4.40 -21.65 14.95
N PHE A 164 -4.05 -20.42 15.33
CA PHE A 164 -2.87 -20.12 16.14
C PHE A 164 -3.24 -19.75 17.59
N SER A 165 -2.26 -19.88 18.49
CA SER A 165 -2.44 -19.47 19.88
C SER A 165 -2.62 -17.95 19.99
N CYS A 166 -3.45 -17.48 20.92
CA CYS A 166 -3.55 -16.05 21.25
C CYS A 166 -2.25 -15.45 21.83
N SER A 167 -1.27 -16.28 22.18
CA SER A 167 0.07 -15.84 22.55
C SER A 167 1.02 -15.67 21.35
N ASP A 168 0.64 -16.14 20.16
CA ASP A 168 1.42 -15.98 18.94
C ASP A 168 1.18 -14.59 18.33
N ASN A 169 2.00 -13.64 18.79
CA ASN A 169 1.89 -12.25 18.37
C ASN A 169 2.21 -12.06 16.87
N CYS A 170 3.13 -12.85 16.31
CA CYS A 170 3.47 -12.74 14.90
C CYS A 170 2.32 -13.21 14.00
N ALA A 171 1.68 -14.35 14.34
CA ALA A 171 0.50 -14.81 13.63
C ALA A 171 -0.67 -13.81 13.75
N MET A 172 -0.91 -13.28 14.96
CA MET A 172 -1.94 -12.24 15.17
C MET A 172 -1.68 -11.02 14.28
N LYS A 173 -0.45 -10.50 14.25
CA LYS A 173 -0.09 -9.32 13.44
C LYS A 173 -0.19 -9.59 11.95
N PHE A 174 0.24 -10.77 11.50
CA PHE A 174 0.12 -11.20 10.12
C PHE A 174 -1.35 -11.17 9.65
N MET A 175 -2.26 -11.78 10.40
CA MET A 175 -3.68 -11.79 10.06
C MET A 175 -4.36 -10.43 10.22
N GLN A 176 -3.97 -9.63 11.23
CA GLN A 176 -4.44 -8.25 11.37
C GLN A 176 -4.04 -7.38 10.18
N ASN A 177 -2.81 -7.49 9.72
CA ASN A 177 -2.34 -6.75 8.56
C ASN A 177 -3.07 -7.19 7.29
N ALA A 178 -3.28 -8.49 7.09
CA ALA A 178 -4.05 -8.98 5.95
C ALA A 178 -5.50 -8.46 5.97
N HIS A 179 -6.17 -8.50 7.12
CA HIS A 179 -7.53 -8.01 7.26
C HIS A 179 -7.66 -6.49 7.05
N ASN A 180 -6.73 -5.71 7.62
CA ASN A 180 -6.85 -4.26 7.65
C ASN A 180 -6.40 -3.58 6.36
N GLN A 181 -5.72 -4.30 5.47
CA GLN A 181 -5.09 -3.73 4.29
C GLN A 181 -5.62 -4.39 3.01
N PRO A 182 -6.32 -3.66 2.15
CA PRO A 182 -6.94 -4.23 0.94
C PRO A 182 -5.92 -4.82 -0.05
N GLY A 183 -4.67 -4.32 -0.02
CA GLY A 183 -3.58 -4.88 -0.83
C GLY A 183 -3.24 -6.34 -0.53
N SER A 184 -3.71 -6.90 0.60
CA SER A 184 -3.49 -8.32 0.92
C SER A 184 -4.16 -9.30 -0.05
N GLY A 185 -5.17 -8.83 -0.80
CA GLY A 185 -5.81 -9.62 -1.87
C GLY A 185 -4.96 -9.76 -3.12
N TYR A 186 -3.78 -9.13 -3.16
CA TYR A 186 -2.91 -9.11 -4.33
C TYR A 186 -1.46 -9.39 -3.93
N PHE A 187 -0.68 -9.80 -4.91
CA PHE A 187 0.77 -9.92 -4.80
C PHE A 187 1.43 -9.68 -6.16
N PHE A 188 2.74 -9.57 -6.19
CA PHE A 188 3.49 -9.49 -7.45
C PHE A 188 4.14 -10.83 -7.75
N PHE A 189 3.82 -11.38 -8.93
CA PHE A 189 4.46 -12.59 -9.47
C PHE A 189 5.31 -12.18 -10.68
N TYR A 190 6.63 -12.39 -10.62
CA TYR A 190 7.57 -11.93 -11.66
C TYR A 190 7.29 -10.48 -12.12
N PHE A 191 7.15 -9.57 -11.14
CA PHE A 191 6.87 -8.13 -11.33
C PHE A 191 5.50 -7.77 -11.92
N THR A 192 4.62 -8.75 -12.13
CA THR A 192 3.24 -8.48 -12.57
C THR A 192 2.28 -8.62 -11.39
N LEU A 193 1.37 -7.66 -11.24
CA LEU A 193 0.33 -7.70 -10.21
C LEU A 193 -0.59 -8.90 -10.46
N SER A 194 -0.87 -9.68 -9.43
CA SER A 194 -1.67 -10.91 -9.48
C SER A 194 -2.64 -10.97 -8.31
N ASN A 195 -3.79 -11.61 -8.52
CA ASN A 195 -4.70 -11.93 -7.42
C ASN A 195 -4.06 -12.98 -6.52
N GLN A 196 -4.25 -12.83 -5.22
CA GLN A 196 -3.97 -13.93 -4.31
C GLN A 196 -4.85 -15.15 -4.61
N SER A 197 -4.34 -16.33 -4.26
CA SER A 197 -5.12 -17.56 -4.43
C SER A 197 -6.29 -17.60 -3.47
N SER A 198 -7.36 -18.31 -3.84
CA SER A 198 -8.51 -18.56 -2.97
C SER A 198 -8.11 -19.23 -1.64
N TRP A 199 -7.00 -19.97 -1.63
CA TRP A 199 -6.46 -20.54 -0.41
C TRP A 199 -6.05 -19.44 0.60
N TRP A 200 -5.41 -18.38 0.12
CA TRP A 200 -5.04 -17.25 0.99
C TRP A 200 -6.25 -16.44 1.46
N GLU A 201 -7.29 -16.31 0.63
CA GLU A 201 -8.55 -15.70 1.05
C GLU A 201 -9.17 -16.46 2.24
N ASP A 202 -9.25 -17.79 2.14
CA ASP A 202 -9.73 -18.65 3.22
C ASP A 202 -8.85 -18.53 4.47
N VAL A 203 -7.52 -18.58 4.31
CA VAL A 203 -6.56 -18.45 5.41
C VAL A 203 -6.69 -17.11 6.12
N PHE A 204 -6.81 -16.00 5.39
CA PHE A 204 -6.97 -14.67 5.98
C PHE A 204 -8.31 -14.53 6.68
N ALA A 205 -9.39 -15.03 6.08
CA ALA A 205 -10.72 -15.02 6.69
C ALA A 205 -10.79 -15.89 7.96
N GLY A 206 -10.20 -17.08 7.93
CA GLY A 206 -10.11 -17.98 9.08
C GLY A 206 -9.23 -17.44 10.18
N GLY A 207 -8.01 -16.99 9.84
CA GLY A 207 -7.08 -16.37 10.77
C GLY A 207 -7.65 -15.12 11.44
N TRP A 208 -8.43 -14.30 10.73
CA TRP A 208 -9.13 -13.16 11.32
C TRP A 208 -10.15 -13.57 12.39
N LYS A 209 -10.89 -14.68 12.19
CA LYS A 209 -11.79 -15.21 13.22
C LYS A 209 -11.01 -15.56 14.50
N THR A 210 -9.81 -16.10 14.37
CA THR A 210 -8.93 -16.37 15.51
C THR A 210 -8.45 -15.08 16.19
N VAL A 211 -8.07 -14.05 15.44
CA VAL A 211 -7.74 -12.71 16.00
C VAL A 211 -8.90 -12.14 16.82
N VAL A 212 -10.12 -12.22 16.29
CA VAL A 212 -11.35 -11.78 16.98
C VAL A 212 -11.56 -12.59 18.26
N LYS A 213 -11.44 -13.92 18.20
CA LYS A 213 -11.55 -14.82 19.36
C LYS A 213 -10.52 -14.50 20.45
N CYS A 214 -9.33 -14.06 20.07
CA CYS A 214 -8.29 -13.61 21.00
C CYS A 214 -8.53 -12.21 21.59
N GLY A 215 -9.66 -11.56 21.30
CA GLY A 215 -10.03 -10.25 21.82
C GLY A 215 -9.26 -9.08 21.18
N LYS A 216 -8.63 -9.32 20.02
CA LYS A 216 -7.81 -8.32 19.30
C LYS A 216 -8.46 -7.85 17.98
N GLY A 217 -9.70 -8.25 17.72
CA GLY A 217 -10.47 -7.89 16.52
C GLY A 217 -11.21 -6.56 16.63
N GLY A 218 -10.56 -5.51 17.14
CA GLY A 218 -11.19 -4.19 17.26
C GLY A 218 -11.68 -3.66 15.91
N SER A 219 -12.90 -3.10 15.88
CA SER A 219 -13.50 -2.49 14.69
C SER A 219 -12.59 -1.39 14.14
N GLY A 220 -12.19 -1.54 12.88
CA GLY A 220 -11.26 -0.64 12.20
C GLY A 220 -11.66 0.84 12.32
N SER A 221 -10.84 1.60 13.03
CA SER A 221 -10.61 3.02 12.78
C SER A 221 -9.18 3.30 13.22
N GLY A 222 -8.39 3.82 12.28
CA GLY A 222 -6.93 3.88 12.34
C GLY A 222 -6.40 4.31 13.71
N SER A 223 -5.68 3.40 14.35
CA SER A 223 -4.84 3.74 15.50
C SER A 223 -3.42 3.32 15.15
N SER A 224 -2.70 4.30 14.60
CA SER A 224 -1.29 4.56 14.82
C SER A 224 -0.54 3.43 15.55
N VAL A 225 0.30 2.73 14.80
CA VAL A 225 1.42 1.98 15.38
C VAL A 225 2.25 2.99 16.16
N SER A 226 2.05 3.02 17.47
CA SER A 226 2.84 3.83 18.38
C SER A 226 4.19 3.16 18.52
N SER A 227 5.17 3.63 17.73
CA SER A 227 6.58 3.36 17.99
C SER A 227 6.94 4.08 19.30
N SER A 228 6.87 3.36 20.42
CA SER A 228 7.31 3.85 21.72
C SER A 228 8.84 3.90 21.74
N VAL A 229 9.41 5.04 21.36
CA VAL A 229 10.74 5.47 21.79
C VAL A 229 10.55 6.36 23.02
N SER A 230 11.01 5.87 24.17
CA SER A 230 11.04 6.62 25.43
C SER A 230 11.87 7.89 25.26
N SER A 231 11.25 9.05 25.47
CA SER A 231 11.94 10.29 25.77
C SER A 231 11.33 10.90 27.03
N SER A 232 12.17 11.06 28.04
CA SER A 232 11.82 11.47 29.39
C SER A 232 11.11 12.83 29.42
N LYS A 233 10.05 12.90 30.22
CA LYS A 233 9.30 14.12 30.55
C LYS A 233 10.16 15.11 31.34
N THR A 234 9.96 16.40 31.05
CA THR A 234 9.79 17.43 32.06
C THR A 234 8.71 18.42 31.60
N ASP A 235 7.65 18.52 32.39
CA ASP A 235 6.55 19.47 32.27
C ASP A 235 7.01 20.91 32.57
N SER A 236 6.42 21.90 31.90
CA SER A 236 5.61 22.94 32.58
C SER A 236 4.96 23.93 31.60
N VAL A 237 3.65 24.07 31.82
CA VAL A 237 2.64 25.06 31.44
C VAL A 237 3.09 26.52 31.33
N ASP A 238 2.49 27.28 30.39
CA ASP A 238 1.54 28.34 30.76
C ASP A 238 0.67 28.85 29.60
N SER A 239 -0.47 29.42 29.99
CA SER A 239 -1.66 29.78 29.21
C SER A 239 -1.57 31.19 28.62
N SER A 240 -2.21 31.45 27.47
CA SER A 240 -2.89 32.73 27.19
C SER A 240 -3.88 32.62 26.03
N SER A 241 -5.15 32.83 26.37
CA SER A 241 -6.28 33.16 25.51
C SER A 241 -6.09 34.46 24.73
N SER A 242 -6.66 34.57 23.52
CA SER A 242 -7.39 35.76 23.05
C SER A 242 -8.19 35.51 21.76
N SER A 243 -9.39 36.06 21.79
CA SER A 243 -10.55 36.00 20.91
C SER A 243 -10.57 37.06 19.81
N SER A 244 -11.25 36.79 18.68
CA SER A 244 -12.24 37.63 17.93
C SER A 244 -12.34 37.15 16.46
N SER A 245 -13.47 36.62 15.99
CA SER A 245 -14.66 37.31 15.45
C SER A 245 -14.40 38.13 14.18
N SER A 246 -14.93 37.69 13.02
CA SER A 246 -16.00 38.39 12.26
C SER A 246 -16.13 37.91 10.81
N SER A 247 -17.39 37.75 10.44
CA SER A 247 -18.04 37.45 9.16
C SER A 247 -17.76 38.39 7.98
N SER A 248 -17.93 37.88 6.76
CA SER A 248 -18.83 38.51 5.76
C SER A 248 -19.06 37.62 4.53
N SER A 249 -20.33 37.33 4.30
CA SER A 249 -20.97 36.84 3.08
C SER A 249 -20.97 37.88 1.97
N SER A 250 -20.81 37.45 0.71
CA SER A 250 -21.35 38.17 -0.45
C SER A 250 -21.69 37.21 -1.59
N SER A 251 -22.98 37.17 -1.87
CA SER A 251 -23.64 36.58 -3.03
C SER A 251 -23.55 37.53 -4.22
N SER A 252 -23.31 37.00 -5.42
CA SER A 252 -23.59 37.68 -6.69
C SER A 252 -23.89 36.67 -7.79
N SER A 253 -25.17 36.59 -8.15
CA SER A 253 -25.69 35.93 -9.34
C SER A 253 -25.48 36.81 -10.58
N SER A 254 -25.22 36.21 -11.75
CA SER A 254 -25.75 36.71 -13.02
C SER A 254 -25.66 35.67 -14.13
N THR A 255 -26.78 35.57 -14.83
CA THR A 255 -27.24 34.68 -15.90
C THR A 255 -26.72 35.05 -17.30
N SER A 256 -27.06 34.17 -18.26
CA SER A 256 -27.35 34.43 -19.70
C SER A 256 -26.17 34.24 -20.66
N LEU A 257 -26.25 33.69 -21.87
CA LEU A 257 -27.28 32.96 -22.65
C LEU A 257 -26.61 32.65 -24.03
N SER A 258 -27.04 31.56 -24.67
CA SER A 258 -27.18 31.39 -26.13
C SER A 258 -26.07 30.76 -27.01
N ASN A 259 -26.52 29.68 -27.67
CA ASN A 259 -26.48 29.37 -29.11
C ASN A 259 -25.24 28.74 -29.75
N GLY A 260 -25.52 27.62 -30.46
CA GLY A 260 -25.01 27.40 -31.82
C GLY A 260 -24.71 25.97 -32.22
N ASN A 261 -25.67 25.31 -32.88
CA ASN A 261 -25.58 24.35 -34.00
C ASN A 261 -24.35 23.39 -34.11
N ALA A 262 -24.57 22.08 -34.04
CA ALA A 262 -24.94 21.18 -35.14
C ALA A 262 -23.77 20.79 -36.08
N VAL A 263 -23.46 19.50 -36.17
CA VAL A 263 -23.19 18.77 -37.43
C VAL A 263 -23.20 17.25 -37.15
N SER A 264 -23.99 16.54 -37.96
CA SER A 264 -24.02 15.08 -38.09
C SER A 264 -22.84 14.59 -38.92
N THR A 265 -22.33 13.40 -38.60
CA THR A 265 -21.89 12.47 -39.64
C THR A 265 -22.14 11.03 -39.23
N THR A 266 -23.05 10.44 -39.99
CA THR A 266 -23.37 9.02 -40.13
C THR A 266 -22.14 8.22 -40.58
N SER A 267 -21.96 7.01 -40.07
CA SER A 267 -21.47 5.89 -40.89
C SER A 267 -21.98 4.56 -40.35
N THR A 268 -22.34 3.74 -41.33
CA THR A 268 -23.25 2.60 -41.30
C THR A 268 -22.53 1.29 -40.99
N SER A 269 -23.32 0.35 -40.49
CA SER A 269 -23.02 -0.99 -39.98
C SER A 269 -22.66 -2.07 -41.02
N THR A 270 -22.40 -3.27 -40.48
CA THR A 270 -22.40 -4.67 -41.02
C THR A 270 -21.04 -5.25 -41.39
N ALA A 271 -20.64 -6.48 -41.01
CA ALA A 271 -21.35 -7.72 -40.64
C ALA A 271 -20.58 -8.47 -39.52
N ALA A 272 -21.20 -9.02 -38.47
CA ALA A 272 -21.90 -10.31 -38.35
C ALA A 272 -21.05 -11.56 -38.68
N MET A 273 -20.62 -12.28 -37.63
CA MET A 273 -20.59 -13.74 -37.66
C MET A 273 -21.02 -14.30 -36.29
N ARG A 274 -21.74 -15.41 -36.37
CA ARG A 274 -22.70 -15.97 -35.41
C ARG A 274 -22.23 -17.37 -35.00
N SER A 275 -22.67 -17.79 -33.81
CA SER A 275 -22.74 -19.16 -33.25
C SER A 275 -21.76 -19.38 -32.09
N THR A 276 -22.12 -19.99 -30.95
CA THR A 276 -23.31 -20.77 -30.59
C THR A 276 -23.48 -20.82 -29.07
N THR A 277 -24.74 -20.97 -28.68
CA THR A 277 -25.35 -21.10 -27.36
C THR A 277 -24.88 -22.33 -26.57
N SER A 278 -24.79 -22.20 -25.23
CA SER A 278 -25.28 -23.23 -24.31
C SER A 278 -25.68 -22.58 -22.98
N THR A 279 -26.83 -22.99 -22.46
CA THR A 279 -27.60 -22.31 -21.40
C THR A 279 -27.71 -23.22 -20.17
N ALA A 280 -27.28 -22.71 -19.00
CA ALA A 280 -27.79 -22.94 -17.63
C ALA A 280 -27.78 -24.38 -17.03
N PRO A 281 -27.89 -24.58 -15.69
CA PRO A 281 -28.36 -23.64 -14.66
C PRO A 281 -27.53 -23.56 -13.36
N ALA A 282 -27.93 -22.61 -12.51
CA ALA A 282 -27.52 -22.43 -11.13
C ALA A 282 -27.98 -23.60 -10.23
N ASN A 283 -27.19 -23.91 -9.19
CA ASN A 283 -27.70 -24.35 -7.89
C ASN A 283 -26.66 -24.19 -6.77
N SER A 284 -27.20 -23.93 -5.58
CA SER A 284 -26.54 -23.71 -4.30
C SER A 284 -25.94 -24.97 -3.66
N ALA A 285 -24.98 -24.70 -2.78
CA ALA A 285 -24.67 -25.37 -1.51
C ALA A 285 -23.88 -26.70 -1.48
N THR A 286 -22.87 -26.67 -0.60
CA THR A 286 -22.47 -27.68 0.40
C THR A 286 -21.03 -28.18 0.25
N ALA A 287 -20.26 -27.92 1.30
CA ALA A 287 -18.92 -28.38 1.56
C ALA A 287 -18.75 -29.90 1.44
N THR A 288 -17.55 -30.35 1.03
CA THR A 288 -16.81 -31.40 1.76
C THR A 288 -15.37 -31.57 1.24
N SER A 289 -14.46 -31.55 2.21
CA SER A 289 -13.30 -32.44 2.32
C SER A 289 -12.08 -32.25 1.42
N GLY A 290 -11.01 -31.75 2.07
CA GLY A 290 -9.76 -32.51 2.21
C GLY A 290 -8.85 -32.56 0.99
N ALA A 291 -8.07 -31.49 0.78
CA ALA A 291 -6.88 -31.56 -0.05
C ALA A 291 -5.63 -31.56 0.83
N SER A 292 -4.91 -32.67 0.80
CA SER A 292 -3.63 -32.89 1.44
C SER A 292 -2.61 -31.82 1.03
N ARG A 293 -1.83 -31.44 2.04
CA ARG A 293 -0.78 -30.42 2.05
C ARG A 293 0.26 -30.64 0.95
N LEU A 294 0.35 -29.71 0.01
CA LEU A 294 1.59 -29.44 -0.72
C LEU A 294 2.12 -28.09 -0.24
N ARG A 295 3.19 -28.13 0.57
CA ARG A 295 4.05 -26.98 0.79
C ARG A 295 4.65 -26.60 -0.56
N ILE A 296 4.09 -25.60 -1.23
CA ILE A 296 4.84 -24.88 -2.25
C ILE A 296 5.64 -23.82 -1.50
N LEU A 297 6.93 -24.09 -1.32
CA LEU A 297 7.88 -23.09 -0.87
C LEU A 297 8.07 -22.13 -2.04
N PHE A 298 7.49 -20.94 -1.94
CA PHE A 298 7.93 -19.79 -2.72
C PHE A 298 8.95 -19.05 -1.85
N PHE A 299 10.23 -19.16 -2.24
CA PHE A 299 11.28 -18.22 -1.91
C PHE A 299 11.56 -17.39 -3.16
#